data_AF-A0A3D5A465-F1
#
_entry.id   AF-A0A3D5A465-F1
#
_cell.length_a   1.000
_cell.length_b   1.000
_cell.length_c   1.000
_cell.angle_alpha   90.00
_cell.angle_beta   90.00
_cell.angle_gamma   90.00
#
_symmetry.space_group_name_H-M   'P 1'
#
loop_
_entity.id
_entity.type
_entity.pdbx_description
1 polymer ?
#
loop_
_entity_poly.entity_id
_entity_poly.type
_entity_poly.pdbx_seq_one_letter_code
_entity_poly.pdbx_strand_id
1 'polypeptide(L)'
;MLAKPRLAENLRWFPEARFGMFIHFGLYAIPARGEWVMLREDIMRDDYEPLMKRFRLPKFDADEWVDVARRSGCRYITITAKHHDGFCLFASELTDYTITNTPFKRDLIGELVQACHRADMPICFYYSQPDWHHPNFVHRPGAFKDLQYERPQDTPDWDAYLDYYIGQVRELCSNYGRIDGIWFDGVQRTEEEWRGKYVYDMIKKLQPNAVVNDRAGYGDFFTPERTLSAIPAAAGYMVEACQSISGASWGYHRRPDLYSTPYLLACMLRMICADGNYLLNVGPKPDGSLPEDWIERLLQIGSWLDVHGDAVYKTRGLPLREESDTILYTQRGKKAYVHLLAWPQSDSIELIQLKQPPVRAKLLSTGQKLGVDSAAGLTIVSGLPAAPPDPWANVIELSFQTEDIFRPVPKPEPAPTLQWDGKDSLELLPSQASVKGFGLKGSVLGRGSTAVPTPDGGEETVETFSPAWQREQKAEWTIDCENPTRCTISLELACPEMYAGGEAQVVIGKQKVSAAVPSTADGVFERVEMGEVKLPEGRSKLTLCPSKLAIAYHFATVRRVVVEAK
;
A
#
# COMPACT_ATOMS: atom_id res chain seq x y z
N MET A 1 -10.98 1.49 -9.77
CA MET A 1 -10.06 0.54 -9.10
C MET A 1 -10.81 -0.61 -8.49
N LEU A 2 -10.37 -1.85 -8.74
CA LEU A 2 -10.98 -3.04 -8.15
C LEU A 2 -9.87 -3.91 -7.57
N ALA A 3 -9.62 -3.77 -6.26
CA ALA A 3 -9.15 -4.89 -5.44
C ALA A 3 -10.39 -5.69 -5.02
N LYS A 4 -10.35 -7.01 -5.06
CA LYS A 4 -11.53 -7.84 -4.76
C LYS A 4 -11.59 -8.14 -3.25
N PRO A 5 -12.69 -7.84 -2.55
CA PRO A 5 -12.83 -8.15 -1.13
C PRO A 5 -13.03 -9.66 -0.87
N ARG A 6 -13.28 -10.46 -1.91
CA ARG A 6 -13.42 -11.92 -1.78
C ARG A 6 -12.17 -12.61 -2.30
N LEU A 7 -11.47 -13.26 -1.37
CA LEU A 7 -10.34 -14.14 -1.65
C LEU A 7 -10.81 -15.31 -2.54
N ALA A 8 -10.25 -15.41 -3.74
CA ALA A 8 -10.38 -16.61 -4.55
C ALA A 8 -9.56 -17.74 -3.92
N GLU A 9 -10.10 -18.96 -3.86
CA GLU A 9 -9.45 -20.07 -3.14
C GLU A 9 -8.03 -20.35 -3.65
N ASN A 10 -7.81 -20.17 -4.95
CA ASN A 10 -6.51 -20.38 -5.58
C ASN A 10 -5.46 -19.29 -5.23
N LEU A 11 -5.86 -18.18 -4.61
CA LEU A 11 -4.98 -17.13 -4.10
C LEU A 11 -4.76 -17.20 -2.58
N ARG A 12 -5.33 -18.22 -1.92
CA ARG A 12 -5.32 -18.35 -0.45
C ARG A 12 -3.93 -18.52 0.14
N TRP A 13 -2.98 -19.03 -0.64
CA TRP A 13 -1.58 -19.14 -0.24
C TRP A 13 -1.00 -17.78 0.20
N PHE A 14 -1.42 -16.68 -0.45
CA PHE A 14 -0.84 -15.36 -0.23
C PHE A 14 -1.15 -14.80 1.17
N PRO A 15 -2.42 -14.62 1.61
CA PRO A 15 -2.70 -14.17 2.97
C PRO A 15 -2.29 -15.20 4.04
N GLU A 16 -2.07 -16.47 3.68
CA GLU A 16 -1.55 -17.48 4.62
C GLU A 16 -0.03 -17.34 4.84
N ALA A 17 0.69 -16.81 3.85
CA ALA A 17 2.14 -16.67 3.84
C ALA A 17 2.66 -15.58 4.81
N ARG A 18 1.91 -14.47 4.95
CA ARG A 18 2.14 -13.35 5.88
C ARG A 18 3.46 -12.56 5.77
N PHE A 19 4.57 -13.20 5.44
CA PHE A 19 5.88 -12.57 5.41
C PHE A 19 6.66 -12.97 4.16
N GLY A 20 7.16 -11.99 3.42
CA GLY A 20 7.93 -12.17 2.19
C GLY A 20 9.21 -11.33 2.16
N MET A 21 10.13 -11.71 1.28
CA MET A 21 11.37 -10.97 1.02
C MET A 21 11.26 -10.21 -0.29
N PHE A 22 11.49 -8.90 -0.25
CA PHE A 22 11.62 -8.09 -1.47
C PHE A 22 13.10 -7.96 -1.83
N ILE A 23 13.43 -7.97 -3.11
CA ILE A 23 14.77 -7.75 -3.62
C ILE A 23 14.74 -6.63 -4.67
N HIS A 24 15.38 -5.51 -4.37
CA HIS A 24 15.65 -4.44 -5.35
C HIS A 24 17.07 -4.52 -5.84
N PHE A 25 17.23 -5.02 -7.06
CA PHE A 25 18.52 -5.16 -7.71
C PHE A 25 18.51 -4.68 -9.17
N GLY A 26 19.65 -4.19 -9.65
CA GLY A 26 19.79 -3.60 -10.97
C GLY A 26 21.08 -2.80 -11.10
N LEU A 27 21.23 -2.05 -12.19
CA LEU A 27 22.44 -1.27 -12.44
C LEU A 27 22.72 -0.23 -11.35
N TYR A 28 21.68 0.28 -10.69
CA TYR A 28 21.77 1.23 -9.57
C TYR A 28 22.55 0.71 -8.36
N ALA A 29 22.78 -0.61 -8.26
CA ALA A 29 23.68 -1.16 -7.25
C ALA A 29 25.14 -0.70 -7.46
N ILE A 30 25.56 -0.42 -8.70
CA ILE A 30 26.93 0.03 -9.03
C ILE A 30 27.24 1.43 -8.45
N PRO A 31 26.43 2.49 -8.71
CA PRO A 31 26.61 3.78 -8.07
C PRO A 31 26.36 3.72 -6.57
N ALA A 32 25.55 2.76 -6.09
CA ALA A 32 25.29 2.48 -4.67
C ALA A 32 24.74 3.69 -3.90
N ARG A 33 23.80 4.41 -4.53
CA ARG A 33 23.09 5.59 -3.98
C ARG A 33 21.56 5.46 -4.07
N GLY A 34 21.07 4.22 -4.12
CA GLY A 34 19.66 3.91 -4.31
C GLY A 34 19.22 3.90 -5.78
N GLU A 35 18.04 3.33 -6.00
CA GLU A 35 17.43 3.05 -7.30
C GLU A 35 16.91 4.30 -8.04
N TRP A 36 16.71 5.41 -7.33
CA TRP A 36 16.29 6.69 -7.89
C TRP A 36 17.46 7.59 -8.31
N VAL A 37 18.69 7.09 -8.33
CA VAL A 37 19.89 7.91 -8.57
C VAL A 37 19.83 8.67 -9.90
N MET A 38 19.23 8.09 -10.96
CA MET A 38 19.04 8.80 -12.22
C MET A 38 18.17 10.04 -12.07
N LEU A 39 17.03 9.93 -11.39
CA LEU A 39 16.11 11.06 -11.20
C LEU A 39 16.63 12.08 -10.17
N ARG A 40 17.26 11.61 -9.07
CA ARG A 40 17.70 12.50 -7.98
C ARG A 40 18.96 13.30 -8.30
N GLU A 41 19.79 12.80 -9.21
CA GLU A 41 21.07 13.41 -9.59
C GLU A 41 21.11 13.80 -11.07
N ASP A 42 19.96 13.80 -11.75
CA ASP A 42 19.82 14.14 -13.17
C ASP A 42 20.83 13.39 -14.07
N ILE A 43 21.06 12.10 -13.79
CA ILE A 43 21.99 11.30 -14.59
C ILE A 43 21.34 10.96 -15.92
N MET A 44 21.96 11.42 -17.00
CA MET A 44 21.48 11.17 -18.36
C MET A 44 21.65 9.70 -18.75
N ARG A 45 20.79 9.26 -19.68
CA ARG A 45 20.79 7.89 -20.21
C ARG A 45 22.19 7.47 -20.68
N ASP A 46 22.84 8.32 -21.48
CA ASP A 46 24.16 8.05 -22.06
C ASP A 46 25.27 7.89 -21.01
N ASP A 47 25.10 8.46 -19.82
CA ASP A 47 26.03 8.31 -18.69
C ASP A 47 25.71 7.07 -17.84
N TYR A 48 24.44 6.66 -17.79
CA TYR A 48 23.97 5.56 -16.95
C TYR A 48 24.05 4.19 -17.65
N GLU A 49 23.65 4.08 -18.91
CA GLU A 49 23.67 2.81 -19.66
C GLU A 49 25.05 2.13 -19.74
N PRO A 50 26.19 2.86 -19.83
CA PRO A 50 27.51 2.24 -19.79
C PRO A 50 27.79 1.40 -18.53
N LEU A 51 27.01 1.57 -17.45
CA LEU A 51 27.09 0.70 -16.27
C LEU A 51 26.85 -0.78 -16.60
N MET A 52 26.09 -1.10 -17.66
CA MET A 52 25.94 -2.48 -18.16
C MET A 52 27.28 -3.15 -18.43
N LYS A 53 28.28 -2.40 -18.93
CA LYS A 53 29.63 -2.92 -19.24
C LYS A 53 30.42 -3.33 -17.98
N ARG A 54 29.93 -2.96 -16.80
CA ARG A 54 30.56 -3.22 -15.49
C ARG A 54 29.77 -4.26 -14.67
N PHE A 55 28.59 -4.67 -15.10
CA PHE A 55 27.73 -5.59 -14.38
C PHE A 55 28.21 -7.05 -14.55
N ARG A 56 28.93 -7.57 -13.55
CA ARG A 56 29.66 -8.87 -13.63
C ARG A 56 29.22 -9.92 -12.61
N LEU A 57 28.61 -9.51 -11.50
CA LEU A 57 28.06 -10.35 -10.44
C LEU A 57 28.88 -11.61 -10.06
N PRO A 58 30.18 -11.50 -9.73
CA PRO A 58 31.02 -12.66 -9.46
C PRO A 58 30.62 -13.45 -8.21
N LYS A 59 29.76 -12.90 -7.34
CA LYS A 59 29.28 -13.53 -6.12
C LYS A 59 27.77 -13.79 -6.12
N PHE A 60 27.11 -13.65 -7.27
CA PHE A 60 25.68 -13.98 -7.35
C PHE A 60 25.49 -15.49 -7.27
N ASP A 61 24.64 -15.90 -6.32
CA ASP A 61 24.15 -17.25 -6.15
C ASP A 61 22.64 -17.21 -5.84
N ALA A 62 21.84 -17.77 -6.74
CA ALA A 62 20.39 -17.83 -6.59
C ALA A 62 19.96 -18.70 -5.40
N ASP A 63 20.66 -19.81 -5.14
CA ASP A 63 20.35 -20.70 -4.02
C ASP A 63 20.68 -20.03 -2.68
N GLU A 64 21.73 -19.21 -2.62
CA GLU A 64 22.03 -18.39 -1.42
C GLU A 64 20.90 -17.41 -1.10
N TRP A 65 20.39 -16.70 -2.12
CA TRP A 65 19.29 -15.75 -1.93
C TRP A 65 18.02 -16.44 -1.43
N VAL A 66 17.69 -17.61 -1.98
CA VAL A 66 16.53 -18.40 -1.57
C VAL A 66 16.73 -19.00 -0.17
N ASP A 67 17.92 -19.49 0.17
CA ASP A 67 18.22 -20.01 1.51
C ASP A 67 18.08 -18.92 2.58
N VAL A 68 18.58 -17.72 2.32
CA VAL A 68 18.40 -16.57 3.22
C VAL A 68 16.93 -16.26 3.44
N ALA A 69 16.11 -16.20 2.39
CA ALA A 69 14.68 -15.99 2.53
C ALA A 69 14.03 -17.06 3.42
N ARG A 70 14.32 -18.34 3.16
CA ARG A 70 13.77 -19.48 3.90
C ARG A 70 14.16 -19.44 5.38
N ARG A 71 15.44 -19.21 5.69
CA ARG A 71 15.96 -19.15 7.07
C ARG A 71 15.47 -17.92 7.83
N SER A 72 15.06 -16.88 7.12
CA SER A 72 14.45 -15.69 7.71
C SER A 72 12.95 -15.88 7.99
N GLY A 73 12.38 -17.03 7.64
CA GLY A 73 10.95 -17.30 7.77
C GLY A 73 10.10 -16.67 6.65
N CYS A 74 10.70 -16.10 5.61
CA CYS A 74 9.92 -15.63 4.46
C CYS A 74 9.26 -16.83 3.76
N ARG A 75 8.04 -16.61 3.25
CA ARG A 75 7.20 -17.62 2.59
C ARG A 75 6.99 -17.33 1.10
N TYR A 76 7.61 -16.28 0.60
CA TYR A 76 7.68 -15.92 -0.82
C TYR A 76 8.78 -14.87 -1.04
N ILE A 77 9.20 -14.72 -2.29
CA ILE A 77 10.16 -13.71 -2.75
C ILE A 77 9.50 -12.84 -3.81
N THR A 78 9.69 -11.52 -3.72
CA THR A 78 9.39 -10.58 -4.80
C THR A 78 10.70 -9.97 -5.28
N ILE A 79 11.00 -9.97 -6.58
CA ILE A 79 12.23 -9.40 -7.13
C ILE A 79 11.94 -8.42 -8.28
N THR A 80 12.70 -7.34 -8.37
CA THR A 80 12.69 -6.44 -9.53
C THR A 80 13.12 -7.18 -10.80
N ALA A 81 12.18 -7.56 -11.66
CA ALA A 81 12.49 -8.01 -13.02
C ALA A 81 12.95 -6.82 -13.89
N LYS A 82 12.32 -5.66 -13.68
CA LYS A 82 12.70 -4.38 -14.28
C LYS A 82 12.35 -3.23 -13.32
N HIS A 83 13.27 -2.29 -13.10
CA HIS A 83 13.01 -1.05 -12.34
C HIS A 83 12.76 0.15 -13.28
N HIS A 84 12.56 1.35 -12.72
CA HIS A 84 12.32 2.57 -13.51
C HIS A 84 13.46 2.90 -14.48
N ASP A 85 14.71 2.48 -14.20
CA ASP A 85 15.83 2.67 -15.11
C ASP A 85 15.69 1.86 -16.42
N GLY A 86 14.69 0.97 -16.52
CA GLY A 86 14.35 0.18 -17.69
C GLY A 86 15.22 -1.06 -17.88
N PHE A 87 16.21 -1.29 -17.02
CA PHE A 87 17.12 -2.42 -17.16
C PHE A 87 16.45 -3.74 -16.78
N CYS A 88 16.44 -4.69 -17.72
CA CYS A 88 15.81 -5.99 -17.53
C CYS A 88 16.78 -6.98 -16.89
N LEU A 89 16.46 -7.50 -15.70
CA LEU A 89 17.18 -8.59 -15.04
C LEU A 89 16.86 -9.98 -15.63
N PHE A 90 16.09 -10.01 -16.71
CA PHE A 90 15.63 -11.20 -17.42
C PHE A 90 15.96 -11.08 -18.91
N ALA A 91 16.01 -12.21 -19.62
CA ALA A 91 16.31 -12.25 -21.06
C ALA A 91 15.07 -11.87 -21.90
N SER A 92 14.80 -10.57 -22.03
CA SER A 92 13.74 -10.05 -22.91
C SER A 92 14.20 -10.06 -24.37
N GLU A 93 13.33 -10.49 -25.28
CA GLU A 93 13.54 -10.37 -26.74
C GLU A 93 13.14 -8.99 -27.28
N LEU A 94 12.54 -8.14 -26.44
CA LEU A 94 11.98 -6.85 -26.82
C LEU A 94 12.93 -5.67 -26.61
N THR A 95 14.11 -5.89 -26.01
CA THR A 95 15.13 -4.86 -25.79
C THR A 95 16.52 -5.45 -25.66
N ASP A 96 17.53 -4.71 -26.11
CA ASP A 96 18.94 -5.02 -25.85
C ASP A 96 19.40 -4.56 -24.44
N TYR A 97 18.59 -3.80 -23.72
CA TYR A 97 18.89 -3.28 -22.39
C TYR A 97 18.58 -4.30 -21.28
N THR A 98 19.22 -5.47 -21.41
CA THR A 98 19.02 -6.66 -20.58
C THR A 98 20.33 -7.17 -19.97
N ILE A 99 20.21 -7.88 -18.84
CA ILE A 99 21.31 -8.52 -18.13
C ILE A 99 22.13 -9.48 -19.00
N THR A 100 21.52 -10.17 -19.97
CA THR A 100 22.24 -11.10 -20.86
C THR A 100 23.19 -10.37 -21.81
N ASN A 101 23.00 -9.08 -22.03
CA ASN A 101 23.90 -8.22 -22.81
C ASN A 101 25.04 -7.61 -21.98
N THR A 102 25.12 -7.91 -20.68
CA THR A 102 26.24 -7.49 -19.81
C THR A 102 27.38 -8.52 -19.78
N PRO A 103 28.55 -8.25 -19.15
CA PRO A 103 29.55 -9.27 -18.87
C PRO A 103 29.07 -10.46 -18.03
N PHE A 104 27.96 -10.34 -17.28
CA PHE A 104 27.39 -11.46 -16.53
C PHE A 104 26.81 -12.55 -17.44
N LYS A 105 26.24 -12.16 -18.60
CA LYS A 105 25.70 -13.03 -19.69
C LYS A 105 24.56 -14.00 -19.33
N ARG A 106 24.36 -14.30 -18.05
CA ARG A 106 23.35 -15.21 -17.53
C ARG A 106 22.01 -14.50 -17.28
N ASP A 107 20.94 -15.28 -17.27
CA ASP A 107 19.59 -14.84 -16.94
C ASP A 107 19.34 -15.00 -15.43
N LEU A 108 19.47 -13.90 -14.68
CA LEU A 108 19.32 -13.90 -13.22
C LEU A 108 17.92 -14.32 -12.77
N ILE A 109 16.88 -13.83 -13.46
CA ILE A 109 15.49 -14.18 -13.14
C ILE A 109 15.25 -15.66 -13.40
N GLY A 110 15.74 -16.20 -14.52
CA GLY A 110 15.68 -17.63 -14.81
C GLY A 110 16.32 -18.50 -13.73
N GLU A 111 17.53 -18.15 -13.29
CA GLU A 111 18.22 -18.88 -12.23
C GLU A 111 17.52 -18.80 -10.87
N LEU A 112 17.00 -17.62 -10.50
CA LEU A 112 16.28 -17.44 -9.25
C LEU A 112 14.96 -18.22 -9.23
N VAL A 113 14.23 -18.24 -10.34
CA VAL A 113 13.02 -19.06 -10.47
C VAL A 113 13.33 -20.54 -10.26
N GLN A 114 14.41 -21.05 -10.86
CA GLN A 114 14.79 -22.45 -10.68
C GLN A 114 15.17 -22.76 -9.23
N ALA A 115 15.89 -21.86 -8.54
CA ALA A 115 16.20 -22.00 -7.12
C ALA A 115 14.92 -21.99 -6.26
N CYS A 116 13.99 -21.09 -6.55
CA CYS A 116 12.69 -21.03 -5.90
C CYS A 116 11.89 -22.33 -6.09
N HIS A 117 11.83 -22.89 -7.30
CA HIS A 117 11.13 -24.15 -7.57
C HIS A 117 11.78 -25.34 -6.82
N ARG A 118 13.11 -25.39 -6.72
CA ARG A 118 13.81 -26.43 -5.93
C ARG A 118 13.46 -26.35 -4.44
N ALA A 119 13.23 -25.14 -3.93
CA ALA A 119 12.93 -24.88 -2.52
C ALA A 119 11.43 -24.82 -2.18
N ASP A 120 10.54 -25.03 -3.17
CA ASP A 120 9.09 -24.76 -3.07
C ASP A 120 8.78 -23.35 -2.51
N MET A 121 9.57 -22.36 -2.95
CA MET A 121 9.42 -20.95 -2.59
C MET A 121 8.59 -20.24 -3.66
N PRO A 122 7.41 -19.68 -3.32
CA PRO A 122 6.66 -18.84 -4.25
C PRO A 122 7.47 -17.62 -4.69
N ILE A 123 7.37 -17.26 -5.98
CA ILE A 123 8.11 -16.14 -6.56
C ILE A 123 7.20 -15.17 -7.31
N CYS A 124 7.34 -13.89 -6.98
CA CYS A 124 6.66 -12.76 -7.59
C CYS A 124 7.66 -11.87 -8.32
N PHE A 125 7.25 -11.27 -9.43
CA PHE A 125 8.08 -10.30 -10.14
C PHE A 125 7.55 -8.89 -9.96
N TYR A 126 8.38 -8.04 -9.40
CA TYR A 126 8.21 -6.60 -9.52
C TYR A 126 8.50 -6.17 -10.96
N TYR A 127 7.58 -5.40 -11.53
CA TYR A 127 7.74 -4.83 -12.86
C TYR A 127 7.39 -3.34 -12.85
N SER A 128 8.36 -2.54 -13.27
CA SER A 128 8.16 -1.11 -13.42
C SER A 128 7.42 -0.76 -14.72
N GLN A 129 6.23 -0.17 -14.59
CA GLN A 129 5.50 0.39 -15.71
C GLN A 129 6.06 1.75 -16.17
N PRO A 130 6.57 2.65 -15.31
CA PRO A 130 7.42 3.76 -15.74
C PRO A 130 8.75 3.24 -16.30
N ASP A 131 9.28 3.88 -17.34
CA ASP A 131 10.52 3.45 -17.98
C ASP A 131 11.35 4.65 -18.45
N TRP A 132 12.51 4.84 -17.83
CA TRP A 132 13.46 5.90 -18.13
C TRP A 132 14.44 5.51 -19.23
N HIS A 133 14.37 4.30 -19.78
CA HIS A 133 15.18 3.89 -20.92
C HIS A 133 14.38 3.98 -22.22
N HIS A 134 13.15 3.47 -22.27
CA HIS A 134 12.43 3.26 -23.52
C HIS A 134 12.08 4.58 -24.25
N PRO A 135 12.43 4.76 -25.54
CA PRO A 135 12.24 6.04 -26.25
C PRO A 135 10.78 6.35 -26.54
N ASN A 136 9.90 5.34 -26.56
CA ASN A 136 8.46 5.56 -26.74
C ASN A 136 7.72 5.92 -25.43
N PHE A 137 8.36 5.84 -24.26
CA PHE A 137 7.70 6.22 -23.02
C PHE A 137 7.39 7.72 -23.00
N VAL A 138 6.12 8.08 -22.82
CA VAL A 138 5.68 9.47 -22.77
C VAL A 138 5.78 9.98 -21.34
N HIS A 139 6.81 10.76 -21.00
CA HIS A 139 6.91 11.43 -19.69
C HIS A 139 5.90 12.57 -19.56
N ARG A 140 5.31 12.74 -18.38
CA ARG A 140 4.41 13.85 -18.07
C ARG A 140 5.04 14.79 -17.04
N PRO A 141 5.25 16.07 -17.37
CA PRO A 141 5.69 17.06 -16.39
C PRO A 141 4.80 17.05 -15.14
N GLY A 142 5.41 17.06 -13.95
CA GLY A 142 4.73 17.02 -12.66
C GLY A 142 4.22 15.64 -12.24
N ALA A 143 4.24 14.62 -13.09
CA ALA A 143 3.87 13.26 -12.69
C ALA A 143 4.98 12.62 -11.86
N PHE A 144 4.61 12.02 -10.73
CA PHE A 144 5.54 11.24 -9.93
C PHE A 144 6.14 10.11 -10.77
N LYS A 145 7.44 9.85 -10.60
CA LYS A 145 8.22 8.83 -11.31
C LYS A 145 8.54 9.08 -12.77
N ASP A 146 8.01 10.13 -13.39
CA ASP A 146 8.37 10.51 -14.75
C ASP A 146 9.59 11.46 -14.72
N LEU A 147 10.38 11.47 -15.79
CA LEU A 147 11.46 12.47 -15.96
C LEU A 147 10.83 13.85 -16.18
N GLN A 148 11.49 14.89 -15.64
CA GLN A 148 10.99 16.27 -15.66
C GLN A 148 11.64 17.13 -16.75
N TYR A 149 12.30 16.49 -17.72
CA TYR A 149 13.01 17.15 -18.82
C TYR A 149 12.76 16.41 -20.13
N GLU A 150 12.79 17.14 -21.24
CA GLU A 150 12.69 16.57 -22.58
C GLU A 150 14.01 15.88 -22.97
N ARG A 151 13.89 14.80 -23.74
CA ARG A 151 15.03 14.09 -24.32
C ARG A 151 14.90 14.13 -25.84
N PRO A 152 15.68 14.99 -26.53
CA PRO A 152 15.53 15.20 -27.97
C PRO A 152 15.67 13.93 -28.83
N GLN A 153 16.36 12.91 -28.29
CA GLN A 153 16.56 11.61 -28.94
C GLN A 153 15.39 10.63 -28.78
N ASP A 154 14.43 10.92 -27.90
CA ASP A 154 13.27 10.05 -27.71
C ASP A 154 12.24 10.26 -28.83
N THR A 155 11.47 9.20 -29.09
CA THR A 155 10.36 9.20 -30.04
C THR A 155 9.08 8.78 -29.31
N PRO A 156 8.49 9.64 -28.45
CA PRO A 156 7.39 9.24 -27.58
C PRO A 156 6.19 8.72 -28.37
N ASP A 157 5.72 7.52 -28.02
CA ASP A 157 4.58 6.84 -28.63
C ASP A 157 3.96 5.92 -27.57
N TRP A 158 2.84 6.34 -27.01
CA TRP A 158 2.24 5.64 -25.87
C TRP A 158 1.76 4.24 -26.23
N ASP A 159 1.17 4.05 -27.41
CA ASP A 159 0.64 2.75 -27.80
C ASP A 159 1.78 1.77 -28.10
N ALA A 160 2.85 2.23 -28.77
CA ALA A 160 4.06 1.41 -28.96
C ALA A 160 4.71 1.02 -27.62
N TYR A 161 4.76 1.95 -26.64
CA TYR A 161 5.25 1.62 -25.31
C TYR A 161 4.35 0.61 -24.58
N LEU A 162 3.02 0.73 -24.71
CA LEU A 162 2.09 -0.24 -24.12
C LEU A 162 2.30 -1.64 -24.71
N ASP A 163 2.53 -1.75 -26.03
CA ASP A 163 2.82 -3.04 -26.66
C ASP A 163 4.13 -3.65 -26.14
N TYR A 164 5.19 -2.85 -25.98
CA TYR A 164 6.44 -3.27 -25.34
C TYR A 164 6.24 -3.75 -23.90
N TYR A 165 5.59 -2.94 -23.06
CA TYR A 165 5.34 -3.27 -21.65
C TYR A 165 4.50 -4.54 -21.49
N ILE A 166 3.39 -4.65 -22.23
CA ILE A 166 2.50 -5.80 -22.17
C ILE A 166 3.22 -7.05 -22.72
N GLY A 167 4.04 -6.88 -23.75
CA GLY A 167 4.93 -7.91 -24.28
C GLY A 167 5.87 -8.45 -23.21
N GLN A 168 6.59 -7.59 -22.48
CA GLN A 168 7.51 -8.03 -21.42
C GLN A 168 6.79 -8.73 -20.26
N VAL A 169 5.62 -8.24 -19.84
CA VAL A 169 4.81 -8.94 -18.84
C VAL A 169 4.39 -10.33 -19.34
N ARG A 170 4.07 -10.47 -20.64
CA ARG A 170 3.77 -11.77 -21.25
C ARG A 170 4.98 -12.69 -21.27
N GLU A 171 6.19 -12.20 -21.58
CA GLU A 171 7.44 -12.97 -21.52
C GLU A 171 7.66 -13.52 -20.10
N LEU A 172 7.54 -12.66 -19.08
CA LEU A 172 7.66 -13.05 -17.67
C LEU A 172 6.64 -14.13 -17.28
N CYS A 173 5.41 -14.03 -17.77
CA CYS A 173 4.35 -14.99 -17.48
C CYS A 173 4.42 -16.29 -18.31
N SER A 174 5.29 -16.39 -19.33
CA SER A 174 5.30 -17.52 -20.26
C SER A 174 6.63 -18.27 -20.30
N ASN A 175 7.76 -17.57 -20.14
CA ASN A 175 9.09 -18.13 -20.37
C ASN A 175 9.74 -18.73 -19.11
N TYR A 176 9.19 -18.43 -17.92
CA TYR A 176 9.79 -18.78 -16.63
C TYR A 176 9.00 -19.88 -15.88
N GLY A 177 8.12 -20.61 -16.57
CA GLY A 177 7.29 -21.65 -15.94
C GLY A 177 6.26 -21.05 -14.97
N ARG A 178 6.06 -21.69 -13.82
CA ARG A 178 5.13 -21.19 -12.78
C ARG A 178 5.73 -19.98 -12.07
N ILE A 179 4.94 -18.90 -12.00
CA ILE A 179 5.18 -17.75 -11.13
C ILE A 179 3.94 -17.51 -10.25
N ASP A 180 4.15 -16.84 -9.12
CA ASP A 180 3.13 -16.66 -8.09
C ASP A 180 2.67 -15.21 -7.96
N GLY A 181 3.25 -14.26 -8.69
CA GLY A 181 2.70 -12.91 -8.73
C GLY A 181 3.40 -11.93 -9.66
N ILE A 182 2.70 -10.85 -9.98
CA ILE A 182 3.25 -9.65 -10.62
C ILE A 182 2.94 -8.44 -9.73
N TRP A 183 3.98 -7.69 -9.39
CA TRP A 183 3.90 -6.52 -8.54
C TRP A 183 4.25 -5.28 -9.37
N PHE A 184 3.26 -4.50 -9.76
CA PHE A 184 3.45 -3.31 -10.59
C PHE A 184 3.83 -2.07 -9.78
N ASP A 185 4.41 -1.05 -10.42
CA ASP A 185 4.74 0.21 -9.75
C ASP A 185 4.41 1.50 -10.52
N GLY A 186 3.40 1.46 -11.41
CA GLY A 186 2.94 2.59 -12.21
C GLY A 186 1.77 3.37 -11.59
N VAL A 187 1.98 4.04 -10.46
CA VAL A 187 0.90 4.78 -9.78
C VAL A 187 0.52 6.12 -10.41
N GLN A 188 1.21 6.55 -11.47
CA GLN A 188 1.12 7.90 -12.02
C GLN A 188 0.23 8.05 -13.26
N ARG A 189 -0.52 7.00 -13.62
CA ARG A 189 -1.56 7.03 -14.68
C ARG A 189 -2.77 6.23 -14.23
N THR A 190 -3.91 6.45 -14.88
CA THR A 190 -5.15 5.74 -14.56
C THR A 190 -5.09 4.28 -15.01
N GLU A 191 -6.07 3.49 -14.55
CA GLU A 191 -6.23 2.10 -14.99
C GLU A 191 -6.35 1.99 -16.51
N GLU A 192 -7.14 2.86 -17.14
CA GLU A 192 -7.39 2.85 -18.58
C GLU A 192 -6.11 3.16 -19.38
N GLU A 193 -5.33 4.12 -18.91
CA GLU A 193 -4.06 4.52 -19.54
C GLU A 193 -3.02 3.41 -19.48
N TRP A 194 -3.01 2.63 -18.39
CA TRP A 194 -2.16 1.45 -18.24
C TRP A 194 -2.74 0.17 -18.84
N ARG A 195 -4.00 0.20 -19.31
CA ARG A 195 -4.78 -0.99 -19.68
C ARG A 195 -4.77 -2.04 -18.55
N GLY A 196 -4.85 -1.60 -17.29
CA GLY A 196 -4.60 -2.41 -16.10
C GLY A 196 -5.45 -3.69 -16.03
N LYS A 197 -6.76 -3.59 -16.30
CA LYS A 197 -7.68 -4.73 -16.35
C LYS A 197 -7.29 -5.73 -17.44
N TYR A 198 -6.94 -5.24 -18.63
CA TYR A 198 -6.54 -6.11 -19.74
C TYR A 198 -5.28 -6.91 -19.37
N VAL A 199 -4.28 -6.25 -18.77
CA VAL A 199 -3.04 -6.89 -18.33
C VAL A 199 -3.30 -7.88 -17.19
N TYR A 200 -4.16 -7.51 -16.23
CA TYR A 200 -4.60 -8.43 -15.18
C TYR A 200 -5.26 -9.70 -15.76
N ASP A 201 -6.22 -9.56 -16.69
CA ASP A 201 -6.91 -10.70 -17.29
C ASP A 201 -5.92 -11.60 -18.07
N MET A 202 -4.94 -11.00 -18.75
CA MET A 202 -3.85 -11.72 -19.42
C MET A 202 -3.00 -12.52 -18.41
N ILE A 203 -2.57 -11.90 -17.32
CA ILE A 203 -1.79 -12.57 -16.26
C ILE A 203 -2.60 -13.74 -15.70
N LYS A 204 -3.88 -13.54 -15.35
CA LYS A 204 -4.73 -14.61 -14.81
C LYS A 204 -4.96 -15.75 -15.79
N LYS A 205 -4.95 -15.49 -17.10
CA LYS A 205 -5.04 -16.53 -18.12
C LYS A 205 -3.76 -17.38 -18.19
N LEU A 206 -2.59 -16.75 -18.09
CA LEU A 206 -1.29 -17.43 -18.19
C LEU A 206 -0.86 -18.08 -16.88
N GLN A 207 -1.17 -17.42 -15.75
CA GLN A 207 -0.75 -17.76 -14.40
C GLN A 207 -1.96 -17.62 -13.44
N PRO A 208 -2.90 -18.57 -13.43
CA PRO A 208 -4.15 -18.44 -12.68
C PRO A 208 -3.96 -18.19 -11.18
N ASN A 209 -2.88 -18.68 -10.59
CA ASN A 209 -2.57 -18.59 -9.16
C ASN A 209 -1.72 -17.37 -8.80
N ALA A 210 -1.29 -16.58 -9.79
CA ALA A 210 -0.45 -15.41 -9.56
C ALA A 210 -1.25 -14.27 -8.93
N VAL A 211 -0.79 -13.68 -7.84
CA VAL A 211 -1.38 -12.45 -7.28
C VAL A 211 -0.91 -11.21 -8.05
N VAL A 212 -1.78 -10.22 -8.20
CA VAL A 212 -1.45 -8.95 -8.87
C VAL A 212 -1.80 -7.78 -7.94
N ASN A 213 -0.89 -6.83 -7.77
CA ASN A 213 -1.18 -5.66 -6.92
C ASN A 213 -2.07 -4.61 -7.62
N ASP A 214 -2.48 -3.60 -6.86
CA ASP A 214 -3.39 -2.56 -7.31
C ASP A 214 -2.74 -1.41 -8.12
N ARG A 215 -1.41 -1.41 -8.28
CA ARG A 215 -0.66 -0.23 -8.78
C ARG A 215 -0.80 0.03 -10.28
N ALA A 216 -1.39 -0.91 -11.04
CA ALA A 216 -1.85 -0.67 -12.41
C ALA A 216 -3.33 -0.22 -12.49
N GLY A 217 -3.96 0.10 -11.34
CA GLY A 217 -5.36 0.49 -11.22
C GLY A 217 -6.36 -0.68 -11.14
N TYR A 218 -5.88 -1.93 -11.23
CA TYR A 218 -6.68 -3.15 -11.12
C TYR A 218 -5.84 -4.30 -10.54
N GLY A 219 -6.35 -5.01 -9.52
CA GLY A 219 -5.55 -6.05 -8.84
C GLY A 219 -6.33 -6.91 -7.84
N ASP A 220 -5.60 -7.74 -7.11
CA ASP A 220 -6.13 -8.60 -6.05
C ASP A 220 -5.89 -8.01 -4.64
N PHE A 221 -4.84 -7.20 -4.45
CA PHE A 221 -4.44 -6.69 -3.14
C PHE A 221 -3.91 -5.25 -3.18
N PHE A 222 -4.07 -4.54 -2.07
CA PHE A 222 -3.54 -3.19 -1.86
C PHE A 222 -2.09 -3.19 -1.36
N THR A 223 -1.35 -2.13 -1.69
CA THR A 223 0.09 -2.03 -1.42
C THR A 223 0.50 -0.76 -0.66
N PRO A 224 0.06 -0.59 0.61
CA PRO A 224 0.57 0.48 1.46
C PRO A 224 2.10 0.38 1.58
N GLU A 225 2.76 1.53 1.65
CA GLU A 225 4.21 1.62 1.56
C GLU A 225 4.76 2.35 2.77
N ARG A 226 5.63 1.68 3.55
CA ARG A 226 6.26 2.18 4.78
C ARG A 226 5.32 2.59 5.93
N THR A 227 4.04 2.85 5.67
CA THR A 227 3.04 3.27 6.66
C THR A 227 1.88 2.28 6.75
N LEU A 228 1.33 2.14 7.96
CA LEU A 228 0.28 1.18 8.31
C LEU A 228 -1.08 1.86 8.58
N SER A 229 -1.17 3.18 8.43
CA SER A 229 -2.29 3.99 8.94
C SER A 229 -3.61 3.84 8.17
N ALA A 230 -3.62 3.22 6.98
CA ALA A 230 -4.82 3.01 6.17
C ALA A 230 -5.51 1.64 6.39
N ILE A 231 -4.94 0.75 7.21
CA ILE A 231 -5.31 -0.67 7.20
C ILE A 231 -6.68 -0.98 7.83
N PRO A 232 -7.15 -0.31 8.90
CA PRO A 232 -8.48 -0.59 9.45
C PRO A 232 -9.60 -0.44 8.42
N ALA A 233 -9.49 0.56 7.53
CA ALA A 233 -10.45 0.78 6.47
C ALA A 233 -10.44 -0.36 5.43
N ALA A 234 -9.28 -0.94 5.14
CA ALA A 234 -9.10 -2.03 4.18
C ALA A 234 -9.49 -3.43 4.73
N ALA A 235 -10.14 -3.51 5.89
CA ALA A 235 -10.62 -4.77 6.45
C ALA A 235 -11.47 -5.55 5.42
N GLY A 236 -11.09 -6.81 5.19
CA GLY A 236 -11.71 -7.68 4.19
C GLY A 236 -11.06 -7.65 2.81
N TYR A 237 -10.08 -6.80 2.55
CA TYR A 237 -9.24 -6.85 1.35
C TYR A 237 -7.91 -7.55 1.65
N MET A 238 -7.30 -8.13 0.62
CA MET A 238 -5.89 -8.52 0.73
C MET A 238 -5.03 -7.26 0.70
N VAL A 239 -4.02 -7.22 1.58
CA VAL A 239 -3.10 -6.10 1.73
C VAL A 239 -1.70 -6.65 1.92
N GLU A 240 -0.71 -6.02 1.30
CA GLU A 240 0.71 -6.27 1.55
C GLU A 240 1.43 -4.94 1.75
N ALA A 241 1.92 -4.69 2.96
CA ALA A 241 2.77 -3.53 3.20
C ALA A 241 4.22 -3.86 2.82
N CYS A 242 4.81 -3.05 1.94
CA CYS A 242 6.23 -3.12 1.67
C CYS A 242 7.04 -2.15 2.55
N GLN A 243 8.18 -2.61 3.04
CA GLN A 243 9.14 -1.83 3.84
C GLN A 243 10.58 -2.19 3.43
N SER A 244 11.51 -1.24 3.55
CA SER A 244 12.93 -1.50 3.37
C SER A 244 13.66 -1.56 4.71
N ILE A 245 14.68 -2.40 4.80
CA ILE A 245 15.61 -2.39 5.94
C ILE A 245 16.32 -1.03 6.03
N SER A 246 16.56 -0.38 4.88
CA SER A 246 17.12 0.96 4.79
C SER A 246 16.02 2.02 4.80
N GLY A 247 16.17 3.06 5.60
CA GLY A 247 15.24 4.20 5.63
C GLY A 247 15.27 5.07 4.37
N ALA A 248 16.37 5.07 3.62
CA ALA A 248 16.59 6.03 2.53
C ALA A 248 16.34 5.48 1.11
N SER A 249 16.37 4.15 0.94
CA SER A 249 16.41 3.49 -0.38
C SER A 249 15.89 2.06 -0.34
N TRP A 250 15.42 1.57 -1.49
CA TRP A 250 15.11 0.16 -1.72
C TRP A 250 16.33 -0.59 -2.26
N GLY A 251 16.99 -0.03 -3.27
CA GLY A 251 18.24 -0.54 -3.83
C GLY A 251 19.43 -0.31 -2.91
N TYR A 252 20.56 -0.96 -3.21
CA TYR A 252 21.77 -0.85 -2.42
C TYR A 252 22.28 0.60 -2.28
N HIS A 253 22.59 0.99 -1.05
CA HIS A 253 23.22 2.24 -0.70
C HIS A 253 24.51 1.96 0.06
N ARG A 254 25.63 2.61 -0.29
CA ARG A 254 26.94 2.33 0.33
C ARG A 254 27.00 2.70 1.82
N ARG A 255 26.19 3.68 2.23
CA ARG A 255 26.08 4.16 3.62
C ARG A 255 24.61 4.19 4.02
N PRO A 256 23.97 3.04 4.27
CA PRO A 256 22.54 2.99 4.53
C PRO A 256 22.25 3.33 5.98
N ASP A 257 21.16 4.06 6.23
CA ASP A 257 20.57 4.17 7.56
C ASP A 257 19.63 2.98 7.77
N LEU A 258 20.08 1.99 8.55
CA LEU A 258 19.34 0.75 8.75
C LEU A 258 18.40 0.86 9.95
N TYR A 259 17.15 0.44 9.78
CA TYR A 259 16.25 0.22 10.90
C TYR A 259 16.74 -0.91 11.79
N SER A 260 16.40 -0.87 13.08
CA SER A 260 16.71 -1.95 14.01
C SER A 260 15.76 -3.14 13.83
N THR A 261 16.21 -4.34 14.19
CA THR A 261 15.36 -5.54 14.18
C THR A 261 14.07 -5.41 15.01
N PRO A 262 14.10 -4.87 16.26
CA PRO A 262 12.87 -4.64 17.03
C PRO A 262 11.84 -3.77 16.29
N TYR A 263 12.30 -2.72 15.59
CA TYR A 263 11.42 -1.86 14.81
C TYR A 263 10.78 -2.61 13.64
N LEU A 264 11.59 -3.33 12.86
CA LEU A 264 11.10 -4.10 11.71
C LEU A 264 10.14 -5.22 12.14
N LEU A 265 10.43 -5.91 13.24
CA LEU A 265 9.55 -6.92 13.83
C LEU A 265 8.23 -6.30 14.29
N ALA A 266 8.27 -5.16 14.97
CA ALA A 266 7.06 -4.46 15.39
C ALA A 266 6.20 -4.02 14.18
N CYS A 267 6.82 -3.52 13.11
CA CYS A 267 6.13 -3.21 11.86
C CYS A 267 5.47 -4.46 11.25
N MET A 268 6.19 -5.59 11.20
CA MET A 268 5.67 -6.87 10.70
C MET A 268 4.45 -7.31 11.50
N LEU A 269 4.53 -7.30 12.83
CA LEU A 269 3.43 -7.73 13.70
C LEU A 269 2.22 -6.81 13.60
N ARG A 270 2.40 -5.49 13.52
CA ARG A 270 1.31 -4.54 13.28
C ARG A 270 0.59 -4.85 11.97
N MET A 271 1.34 -5.16 10.90
CA MET A 271 0.74 -5.48 9.60
C MET A 271 -0.02 -6.80 9.62
N ILE A 272 0.55 -7.85 10.21
CA ILE A 272 -0.09 -9.17 10.30
C ILE A 272 -1.33 -9.12 11.19
N CYS A 273 -1.27 -8.43 12.33
CA CYS A 273 -2.42 -8.23 13.21
C CYS A 273 -3.48 -7.34 12.57
N ALA A 274 -3.13 -6.55 11.56
CA ALA A 274 -4.07 -5.82 10.72
C ALA A 274 -4.56 -6.63 9.50
N ASP A 275 -4.32 -7.94 9.50
CA ASP A 275 -4.76 -8.95 8.53
C ASP A 275 -4.10 -8.89 7.15
N GLY A 276 -2.96 -8.22 7.02
CA GLY A 276 -2.19 -8.22 5.77
C GLY A 276 -0.87 -8.98 5.84
N ASN A 277 -0.10 -8.84 4.76
CA ASN A 277 1.24 -9.36 4.59
C ASN A 277 2.28 -8.25 4.78
N TYR A 278 3.48 -8.63 5.20
CA TYR A 278 4.63 -7.75 5.29
C TYR A 278 5.72 -8.21 4.32
N LEU A 279 6.14 -7.32 3.43
CA LEU A 279 7.16 -7.57 2.42
C LEU A 279 8.41 -6.74 2.74
N LEU A 280 9.45 -7.39 3.26
CA LEU A 280 10.66 -6.72 3.75
C LEU A 280 11.79 -6.77 2.71
N ASN A 281 12.30 -5.60 2.34
CA ASN A 281 13.23 -5.43 1.24
C ASN A 281 14.72 -5.51 1.63
N VAL A 282 15.48 -6.17 0.75
CA VAL A 282 16.95 -6.12 0.67
C VAL A 282 17.44 -5.56 -0.66
N GLY A 283 18.58 -4.86 -0.62
CA GLY A 283 19.30 -4.38 -1.80
C GLY A 283 20.66 -5.06 -1.95
N PRO A 284 20.82 -6.04 -2.86
CA PRO A 284 22.09 -6.74 -3.07
C PRO A 284 23.22 -5.80 -3.53
N LYS A 285 24.46 -6.11 -3.16
CA LYS A 285 25.66 -5.38 -3.58
C LYS A 285 25.91 -5.53 -5.09
N PRO A 286 26.64 -4.60 -5.73
CA PRO A 286 26.93 -4.68 -7.16
C PRO A 286 27.77 -5.89 -7.62
N ASP A 287 28.35 -6.67 -6.70
CA ASP A 287 28.99 -7.96 -7.01
C ASP A 287 28.03 -9.16 -6.92
N GLY A 288 26.76 -8.94 -6.59
CA GLY A 288 25.71 -9.95 -6.49
C GLY A 288 25.52 -10.55 -5.09
N SER A 289 26.37 -10.21 -4.12
CA SER A 289 26.22 -10.72 -2.75
C SER A 289 25.21 -9.91 -1.94
N LEU A 290 24.59 -10.54 -0.95
CA LEU A 290 23.71 -9.85 -0.01
C LEU A 290 24.54 -9.10 1.06
N PRO A 291 24.15 -7.88 1.49
CA PRO A 291 24.84 -7.20 2.59
C PRO A 291 24.62 -7.88 3.94
N GLU A 292 25.71 -8.12 4.66
CA GLU A 292 25.72 -8.92 5.88
C GLU A 292 24.83 -8.31 6.97
N ASP A 293 24.92 -7.00 7.21
CA ASP A 293 24.10 -6.29 8.21
C ASP A 293 22.59 -6.32 7.90
N TRP A 294 22.23 -6.49 6.63
CA TRP A 294 20.84 -6.60 6.19
C TRP A 294 20.33 -8.01 6.42
N ILE A 295 21.16 -9.02 6.12
CA ILE A 295 20.83 -10.43 6.34
C ILE A 295 20.77 -10.77 7.82
N GLU A 296 21.63 -10.17 8.64
CA GLU A 296 21.58 -10.33 10.10
C GLU A 296 20.18 -10.01 10.65
N ARG A 297 19.57 -8.89 10.23
CA ARG A 297 18.24 -8.47 10.67
C ARG A 297 17.15 -9.44 10.24
N LEU A 298 17.22 -9.92 9.00
CA LEU A 298 16.29 -10.92 8.48
C LEU A 298 16.40 -12.25 9.23
N LEU A 299 17.61 -12.75 9.47
CA LEU A 299 17.85 -13.99 10.21
C LEU A 299 17.46 -13.87 11.69
N GLN A 300 17.63 -12.69 12.27
CA GLN A 300 17.15 -12.38 13.61
C GLN A 300 15.61 -12.44 13.69
N ILE A 301 14.89 -11.87 12.71
CA ILE A 301 13.43 -12.05 12.58
C ILE A 301 13.08 -13.52 12.39
N GLY A 302 13.85 -14.26 11.58
CA GLY A 302 13.69 -15.70 11.40
C GLY A 302 13.80 -16.48 12.71
N SER A 303 14.79 -16.15 13.54
CA SER A 303 14.98 -16.77 14.87
C SER A 303 13.78 -16.53 15.80
N TRP A 304 13.15 -15.35 15.72
CA TRP A 304 11.90 -15.08 16.42
C TRP A 304 10.73 -15.92 15.88
N LEU A 305 10.64 -16.03 14.55
CA LEU A 305 9.60 -16.81 13.87
C LEU A 305 9.73 -18.33 14.08
N ASP A 306 10.92 -18.86 14.32
CA ASP A 306 11.11 -20.27 14.68
C ASP A 306 10.39 -20.63 15.99
N VAL A 307 10.25 -19.67 16.91
CA VAL A 307 9.54 -19.82 18.18
C VAL A 307 8.08 -19.41 18.07
N HIS A 308 7.80 -18.31 17.37
CA HIS A 308 6.49 -17.64 17.40
C HIS A 308 5.67 -17.76 16.10
N GLY A 309 6.18 -18.44 15.07
CA GLY A 309 5.60 -18.50 13.73
C GLY A 309 4.16 -19.04 13.67
N ASP A 310 3.77 -19.86 14.66
CA ASP A 310 2.40 -20.36 14.81
C ASP A 310 1.35 -19.28 15.10
N ALA A 311 1.79 -18.13 15.61
CA ALA A 311 1.01 -16.92 15.84
C ALA A 311 1.05 -15.93 14.65
N VAL A 312 1.76 -16.29 13.59
CA VAL A 312 1.88 -15.49 12.36
C VAL A 312 1.22 -16.21 11.20
N TYR A 313 1.75 -17.36 10.78
CA TYR A 313 1.31 -18.02 9.55
C TYR A 313 -0.07 -18.65 9.69
N LYS A 314 -0.85 -18.58 8.61
CA LYS A 314 -2.23 -19.12 8.54
C LYS A 314 -3.15 -18.59 9.65
N THR A 315 -2.83 -17.44 10.22
CA THR A 315 -3.70 -16.73 11.16
C THR A 315 -4.56 -15.70 10.42
N ARG A 316 -5.55 -15.13 11.10
CA ARG A 316 -6.27 -13.91 10.69
C ARG A 316 -5.92 -12.78 11.64
N GLY A 317 -5.59 -11.62 11.09
CA GLY A 317 -5.47 -10.38 11.85
C GLY A 317 -6.85 -9.81 12.20
N LEU A 318 -6.89 -8.95 13.20
CA LEU A 318 -8.11 -8.36 13.75
C LEU A 318 -7.99 -6.83 13.79
N PRO A 319 -7.88 -6.14 12.63
CA PRO A 319 -7.53 -4.71 12.52
C PRO A 319 -8.52 -3.74 13.18
N LEU A 320 -9.72 -4.21 13.51
CA LEU A 320 -10.79 -3.41 14.09
C LEU A 320 -10.95 -3.66 15.60
N ARG A 321 -9.97 -4.29 16.23
CA ARG A 321 -9.95 -4.60 17.65
C ARG A 321 -8.71 -3.98 18.28
N GLU A 322 -8.94 -3.06 19.19
CA GLU A 322 -7.88 -2.31 19.86
C GLU A 322 -7.91 -2.66 21.36
N GLU A 323 -6.76 -3.12 21.89
CA GLU A 323 -6.51 -3.06 23.34
C GLU A 323 -5.61 -1.88 23.67
N SER A 324 -4.54 -1.74 22.90
CA SER A 324 -3.59 -0.64 22.97
C SER A 324 -2.69 -0.69 21.74
N ASP A 325 -1.81 0.30 21.61
CA ASP A 325 -0.78 0.30 20.58
C ASP A 325 0.26 -0.82 20.74
N THR A 326 0.28 -1.54 21.86
CA THR A 326 1.30 -2.54 22.20
C THR A 326 0.76 -3.96 22.40
N ILE A 327 -0.56 -4.14 22.43
CA ILE A 327 -1.23 -5.43 22.59
C ILE A 327 -2.10 -5.66 21.35
N LEU A 328 -1.67 -6.59 20.51
CA LEU A 328 -2.31 -6.90 19.23
C LEU A 328 -2.77 -8.35 19.18
N TYR A 329 -3.64 -8.67 18.21
CA TYR A 329 -4.20 -10.01 18.10
C TYR A 329 -4.08 -10.62 16.71
N THR A 330 -3.90 -11.93 16.71
CA THR A 330 -4.21 -12.80 15.57
C THR A 330 -5.04 -14.00 16.05
N GLN A 331 -5.73 -14.66 15.12
CA GLN A 331 -6.56 -15.83 15.41
C GLN A 331 -6.28 -16.98 14.44
N ARG A 332 -6.28 -18.22 14.94
CA ARG A 332 -6.28 -19.43 14.12
C ARG A 332 -7.21 -20.48 14.72
N GLY A 333 -8.37 -20.66 14.11
CA GLY A 333 -9.44 -21.53 14.64
C GLY A 333 -9.83 -21.13 16.07
N LYS A 334 -9.72 -22.07 17.01
CA LYS A 334 -10.05 -21.90 18.43
C LYS A 334 -8.92 -21.31 19.28
N LYS A 335 -7.88 -20.76 18.64
CA LYS A 335 -6.75 -20.10 19.31
C LYS A 335 -6.71 -18.63 18.96
N ALA A 336 -6.56 -17.79 19.97
CA ALA A 336 -6.11 -16.41 19.80
C ALA A 336 -4.67 -16.28 20.26
N TYR A 337 -3.89 -15.45 19.59
CA TYR A 337 -2.54 -15.12 19.99
C TYR A 337 -2.48 -13.63 20.30
N VAL A 338 -2.03 -13.33 21.51
CA VAL A 338 -1.84 -11.96 22.00
C VAL A 338 -0.37 -11.60 21.81
N HIS A 339 -0.12 -10.66 20.91
CA HIS A 339 1.22 -10.16 20.59
C HIS A 339 1.51 -8.94 21.47
N LEU A 340 2.52 -9.08 22.33
CA LEU A 340 3.01 -8.03 23.22
C LEU A 340 4.25 -7.38 22.59
N LEU A 341 4.08 -6.18 22.03
CA LEU A 341 5.17 -5.37 21.48
C LEU A 341 6.00 -4.67 22.58
N ALA A 342 5.44 -4.57 23.78
CA ALA A 342 6.13 -4.13 24.97
C ALA A 342 5.79 -5.07 26.12
N TRP A 343 6.79 -5.43 26.91
CA TRP A 343 6.57 -6.25 28.10
C TRP A 343 5.90 -5.41 29.19
N PRO A 344 4.85 -5.92 29.87
CA PRO A 344 4.17 -5.19 30.93
C PRO A 344 5.10 -4.99 32.15
N GLN A 345 4.83 -3.94 32.92
CA GLN A 345 5.52 -3.68 34.19
C GLN A 345 4.96 -4.52 35.35
N SER A 346 3.76 -5.07 35.18
CA SER A 346 3.10 -6.00 36.10
C SER A 346 3.28 -7.45 35.65
N ASP A 347 3.01 -8.39 36.56
CA ASP A 347 2.94 -9.83 36.27
C ASP A 347 1.63 -10.24 35.56
N SER A 348 0.81 -9.28 35.17
CA SER A 348 -0.47 -9.50 34.50
C SER A 348 -0.77 -8.48 33.40
N ILE A 349 -1.66 -8.85 32.49
CA ILE A 349 -2.26 -7.97 31.49
C ILE A 349 -3.79 -8.08 31.52
N GLU A 350 -4.45 -7.04 31.01
CA GLU A 350 -5.89 -6.91 30.91
C GLU A 350 -6.34 -6.96 29.46
N LEU A 351 -7.37 -7.76 29.17
CA LEU A 351 -7.94 -7.95 27.84
C LEU A 351 -9.45 -7.69 27.88
N ILE A 352 -9.93 -6.74 27.08
CA ILE A 352 -11.34 -6.34 27.01
C ILE A 352 -12.02 -6.79 25.71
N GLN A 353 -11.27 -7.23 24.71
CA GLN A 353 -11.83 -7.67 23.42
C GLN A 353 -12.39 -9.10 23.45
N LEU A 354 -12.18 -9.87 24.53
CA LEU A 354 -12.65 -11.25 24.63
C LEU A 354 -14.13 -11.31 25.01
N LYS A 355 -14.88 -12.19 24.33
CA LYS A 355 -16.31 -12.44 24.62
C LYS A 355 -16.51 -13.43 25.77
N GLN A 356 -15.55 -14.34 25.96
CA GLN A 356 -15.53 -15.34 27.02
C GLN A 356 -14.10 -15.54 27.54
N PRO A 357 -13.92 -16.08 28.77
CA PRO A 357 -12.60 -16.47 29.24
C PRO A 357 -11.98 -17.58 28.37
N PRO A 358 -10.66 -17.58 28.16
CA PRO A 358 -9.96 -18.72 27.57
C PRO A 358 -9.94 -19.91 28.52
N VAL A 359 -9.97 -21.14 27.97
CA VAL A 359 -9.82 -22.38 28.76
C VAL A 359 -8.38 -22.63 29.18
N ARG A 360 -7.42 -22.03 28.46
CA ARG A 360 -5.98 -22.13 28.75
C ARG A 360 -5.28 -20.89 28.22
N ALA A 361 -4.36 -20.36 29.01
CA ALA A 361 -3.37 -19.39 28.58
C ALA A 361 -1.96 -19.94 28.79
N LYS A 362 -1.05 -19.67 27.85
CA LYS A 362 0.38 -19.97 28.01
C LYS A 362 1.26 -18.95 27.30
N LEU A 363 2.47 -18.73 27.80
CA LEU A 363 3.52 -18.08 27.00
C LEU A 363 3.96 -19.02 25.89
N LEU A 364 3.96 -18.54 24.65
CA LEU A 364 4.25 -19.37 23.48
C LEU A 364 5.72 -19.84 23.47
N SER A 365 6.65 -18.99 23.88
CA SER A 365 8.09 -19.26 23.87
C SER A 365 8.52 -20.31 24.90
N THR A 366 7.96 -20.27 26.11
CA THR A 366 8.39 -21.14 27.21
C THR A 366 7.41 -22.28 27.48
N GLY A 367 6.18 -22.19 26.97
CA GLY A 367 5.09 -23.10 27.33
C GLY A 367 4.55 -22.90 28.75
N GLN A 368 5.07 -21.91 29.50
CA GLN A 368 4.61 -21.59 30.86
C GLN A 368 3.11 -21.34 30.86
N LYS A 369 2.38 -22.08 31.72
CA LYS A 369 0.96 -21.85 31.93
C LYS A 369 0.75 -20.54 32.68
N LEU A 370 -0.22 -19.76 32.23
CA LEU A 370 -0.59 -18.48 32.84
C LEU A 370 -1.94 -18.61 33.55
N GLY A 371 -2.12 -17.81 34.59
CA GLY A 371 -3.40 -17.65 35.27
C GLY A 371 -4.40 -16.90 34.38
N VAL A 372 -5.67 -17.24 34.51
CA VAL A 372 -6.77 -16.57 33.79
C VAL A 372 -7.89 -16.34 34.78
N ASP A 373 -8.20 -15.08 35.03
CA ASP A 373 -9.36 -14.65 35.78
C ASP A 373 -10.25 -13.80 34.90
N SER A 374 -11.56 -13.87 35.09
CA SER A 374 -12.49 -13.05 34.29
C SER A 374 -13.69 -12.61 35.10
N ALA A 375 -13.92 -11.30 35.13
CA ALA A 375 -15.02 -10.67 35.86
C ALA A 375 -15.52 -9.45 35.09
N ALA A 376 -16.84 -9.25 35.06
CA ALA A 376 -17.49 -8.08 34.45
C ALA A 376 -17.04 -7.73 33.01
N GLY A 377 -16.64 -8.74 32.22
CA GLY A 377 -16.15 -8.52 30.86
C GLY A 377 -14.69 -8.07 30.76
N LEU A 378 -13.92 -8.12 31.85
CA LEU A 378 -12.47 -8.00 31.81
C LEU A 378 -11.86 -9.39 31.96
N THR A 379 -10.88 -9.74 31.11
CA THR A 379 -10.06 -10.94 31.29
C THR A 379 -8.67 -10.53 31.75
N ILE A 380 -8.22 -11.04 32.89
CA ILE A 380 -6.88 -10.83 33.43
C ILE A 380 -6.07 -12.09 33.15
N VAL A 381 -4.93 -11.93 32.47
CA VAL A 381 -3.94 -13.01 32.30
C VAL A 381 -2.76 -12.70 33.21
N SER A 382 -2.48 -13.58 34.18
CA SER A 382 -1.49 -13.37 35.26
C SER A 382 -0.38 -14.42 35.30
N GLY A 383 0.65 -14.16 36.10
CA GLY A 383 1.81 -15.04 36.25
C GLY A 383 2.88 -14.85 35.16
N LEU A 384 2.95 -13.66 34.55
CA LEU A 384 4.02 -13.29 33.64
C LEU A 384 5.36 -13.17 34.41
N PRO A 385 6.48 -13.66 33.85
CA PRO A 385 7.79 -13.49 34.48
C PRO A 385 8.20 -12.02 34.57
N ALA A 386 9.05 -11.72 35.55
CA ALA A 386 9.55 -10.36 35.78
C ALA A 386 10.34 -9.78 34.59
N ALA A 387 10.96 -10.64 33.78
CA ALA A 387 11.65 -10.27 32.55
C ALA A 387 11.00 -10.97 31.35
N PRO A 388 10.95 -10.31 30.18
CA PRO A 388 10.42 -10.93 28.98
C PRO A 388 11.28 -12.13 28.54
N PRO A 389 10.68 -13.27 28.15
CA PRO A 389 11.41 -14.39 27.58
C PRO A 389 12.12 -14.05 26.26
N ASP A 390 11.50 -13.21 25.42
CA ASP A 390 12.08 -12.69 24.18
C ASP A 390 12.35 -11.18 24.30
N PRO A 391 13.54 -10.68 23.89
CA PRO A 391 13.92 -9.29 24.08
C PRO A 391 13.14 -8.28 23.21
N TRP A 392 12.38 -8.73 22.19
CA TRP A 392 11.72 -7.85 21.24
C TRP A 392 10.20 -7.90 21.33
N ALA A 393 9.61 -9.08 21.15
CA ALA A 393 8.15 -9.23 21.16
C ALA A 393 7.78 -10.60 21.71
N ASN A 394 6.74 -10.66 22.52
CA ASN A 394 6.33 -11.90 23.17
C ASN A 394 4.90 -12.27 22.79
N VAL A 395 4.58 -13.56 22.81
CA VAL A 395 3.26 -14.05 22.41
C VAL A 395 2.65 -14.90 23.50
N ILE A 396 1.39 -14.62 23.84
CA ILE A 396 0.54 -15.47 24.67
C ILE A 396 -0.43 -16.24 23.77
N GLU A 397 -0.45 -17.57 23.87
CA GLU A 397 -1.48 -18.40 23.24
C GLU A 397 -2.67 -18.55 24.21
N LEU A 398 -3.85 -18.14 23.75
CA LEU A 398 -5.12 -18.35 24.43
C LEU A 398 -5.94 -19.40 23.66
N SER A 399 -6.38 -20.45 24.35
CA SER A 399 -7.22 -21.51 23.77
C SER A 399 -8.67 -21.37 24.20
N PHE A 400 -9.60 -21.66 23.30
CA PHE A 400 -11.05 -21.56 23.54
C PHE A 400 -11.79 -22.82 23.11
N GLN A 401 -13.05 -22.96 23.53
CA GLN A 401 -13.91 -24.06 23.10
C GLN A 401 -14.48 -23.84 21.68
N THR A 402 -14.60 -22.59 21.25
CA THR A 402 -15.21 -22.16 19.97
C THR A 402 -14.28 -21.17 19.25
N GLU A 403 -14.58 -20.89 17.97
CA GLU A 403 -13.86 -19.88 17.17
C GLU A 403 -14.44 -18.47 17.33
N ASP A 404 -15.63 -18.34 17.92
CA ASP A 404 -16.26 -17.06 18.24
C ASP A 404 -15.66 -16.47 19.53
N ILE A 405 -14.41 -16.00 19.43
CA ILE A 405 -13.56 -15.63 20.58
C ILE A 405 -13.78 -14.18 21.04
N PHE A 406 -13.95 -13.28 20.08
CA PHE A 406 -13.85 -11.85 20.32
C PHE A 406 -15.20 -11.15 20.24
N ARG A 407 -15.30 -10.02 20.91
CA ARG A 407 -16.47 -9.15 20.85
C ARG A 407 -16.70 -8.63 19.42
N PRO A 408 -17.96 -8.30 19.09
CA PRO A 408 -18.26 -7.54 17.89
C PRO A 408 -17.53 -6.20 17.92
N VAL A 409 -16.98 -5.81 16.77
CA VAL A 409 -16.40 -4.48 16.57
C VAL A 409 -17.51 -3.43 16.78
N PRO A 410 -17.29 -2.38 17.59
CA PRO A 410 -18.21 -1.26 17.69
C PRO A 410 -18.46 -0.66 16.31
N LYS A 411 -19.74 -0.44 15.95
CA LYS A 411 -20.02 0.25 14.69
C LYS A 411 -19.53 1.69 14.82
N PRO A 412 -18.78 2.22 13.84
CA PRO A 412 -18.43 3.63 13.83
C PRO A 412 -19.70 4.47 13.87
N GLU A 413 -19.67 5.59 14.59
CA GLU A 413 -20.80 6.51 14.63
C GLU A 413 -21.14 6.97 13.20
N PRO A 414 -22.44 6.96 12.83
CA PRO A 414 -22.84 7.44 11.52
C PRO A 414 -22.53 8.94 11.42
N ALA A 415 -22.13 9.37 10.22
CA ALA A 415 -22.03 10.79 9.92
C ALA A 415 -23.36 11.52 10.25
N PRO A 416 -23.31 12.75 10.77
CA PRO A 416 -24.51 13.46 11.20
C PRO A 416 -25.47 13.72 10.03
N THR A 417 -26.76 13.80 10.34
CA THR A 417 -27.76 14.34 9.41
C THR A 417 -27.88 15.85 9.63
N LEU A 418 -27.57 16.63 8.60
CA LEU A 418 -27.57 18.09 8.65
C LEU A 418 -28.99 18.61 8.39
N GLN A 419 -29.56 19.35 9.35
CA GLN A 419 -30.88 19.95 9.21
C GLN A 419 -30.78 21.28 8.46
N TRP A 420 -31.70 21.54 7.53
CA TRP A 420 -31.74 22.78 6.79
C TRP A 420 -33.19 23.21 6.49
N ASP A 421 -33.55 24.43 6.87
CA ASP A 421 -34.91 24.98 6.69
C ASP A 421 -35.23 25.37 5.23
N GLY A 422 -34.23 25.27 4.36
CA GLY A 422 -34.32 25.62 2.95
C GLY A 422 -34.12 27.11 2.67
N LYS A 423 -33.55 27.88 3.62
CA LYS A 423 -33.23 29.30 3.47
C LYS A 423 -31.73 29.56 3.53
N ASP A 424 -31.33 30.72 2.98
CA ASP A 424 -29.94 31.18 2.95
C ASP A 424 -28.97 30.10 2.42
N SER A 425 -27.90 29.79 3.16
CA SER A 425 -26.91 28.80 2.75
C SER A 425 -26.68 27.73 3.83
N LEU A 426 -26.37 26.51 3.36
CA LEU A 426 -25.90 25.39 4.15
C LEU A 426 -24.50 25.01 3.70
N GLU A 427 -23.57 24.96 4.64
CA GLU A 427 -22.20 24.54 4.41
C GLU A 427 -21.99 23.08 4.82
N LEU A 428 -21.39 22.30 3.93
CA LEU A 428 -21.09 20.89 4.15
C LEU A 428 -19.57 20.73 4.36
N LEU A 429 -19.19 20.44 5.59
CA LEU A 429 -17.79 20.35 6.02
C LEU A 429 -17.24 18.92 5.90
N PRO A 430 -15.93 18.72 5.71
CA PRO A 430 -15.34 17.38 5.61
C PRO A 430 -15.60 16.47 6.81
N SER A 431 -15.70 17.03 8.02
CA SER A 431 -15.93 16.32 9.29
C SER A 431 -17.32 15.69 9.36
N GLN A 432 -18.27 16.31 8.66
CA GLN A 432 -19.66 15.89 8.58
C GLN A 432 -19.90 14.87 7.47
N ALA A 433 -18.90 14.60 6.64
CA ALA A 433 -19.04 13.64 5.55
C ALA A 433 -18.90 12.20 6.04
N SER A 434 -19.41 11.24 5.27
CA SER A 434 -18.86 9.89 5.21
C SER A 434 -17.93 9.80 4.00
N VAL A 435 -16.70 9.33 4.20
CA VAL A 435 -15.80 8.98 3.09
C VAL A 435 -16.09 7.56 2.61
N LYS A 436 -16.09 7.32 1.30
CA LYS A 436 -16.25 6.01 0.66
C LYS A 436 -15.16 5.79 -0.40
N GLY A 437 -14.86 4.52 -0.65
CA GLY A 437 -13.93 4.11 -1.71
C GLY A 437 -12.46 4.11 -1.28
N PHE A 438 -11.64 3.44 -2.07
CA PHE A 438 -10.19 3.40 -1.93
C PHE A 438 -9.53 3.95 -3.19
N GLY A 439 -8.47 4.71 -2.99
CA GLY A 439 -7.50 5.05 -4.03
C GLY A 439 -6.34 4.04 -4.05
N LEU A 440 -5.34 4.35 -4.88
CA LEU A 440 -4.13 3.53 -5.04
C LEU A 440 -3.47 3.32 -3.69
N LYS A 441 -2.82 2.16 -3.54
CA LYS A 441 -2.20 1.68 -2.31
C LYS A 441 -3.19 1.49 -1.15
N GLY A 442 -4.48 1.36 -1.44
CA GLY A 442 -5.54 1.25 -0.44
C GLY A 442 -5.77 2.54 0.35
N SER A 443 -5.39 3.69 -0.22
CA SER A 443 -5.56 4.98 0.44
C SER A 443 -7.04 5.35 0.59
N VAL A 444 -7.40 5.91 1.74
CA VAL A 444 -8.72 6.52 1.96
C VAL A 444 -8.61 8.03 1.80
N LEU A 445 -9.71 8.69 1.43
CA LEU A 445 -9.71 10.15 1.30
C LEU A 445 -9.38 10.77 2.66
N GLY A 446 -8.24 11.45 2.70
CA GLY A 446 -7.75 12.11 3.91
C GLY A 446 -8.59 13.32 4.26
N ARG A 447 -8.88 13.47 5.55
CA ARG A 447 -9.34 14.74 6.16
C ARG A 447 -8.17 15.33 6.89
N GLY A 448 -7.97 16.63 6.73
CA GLY A 448 -6.91 17.36 7.39
C GLY A 448 -7.34 18.78 7.66
N SER A 449 -6.35 19.60 7.93
CA SER A 449 -6.54 21.02 8.10
C SER A 449 -5.48 21.78 7.32
N THR A 450 -5.87 22.92 6.75
CA THR A 450 -5.01 23.78 5.93
C THR A 450 -5.01 25.17 6.56
N ALA A 451 -3.83 25.77 6.69
CA ALA A 451 -3.71 27.17 7.08
C ALA A 451 -4.09 28.05 5.88
N VAL A 452 -4.97 29.03 6.11
CA VAL A 452 -5.49 29.94 5.10
C VAL A 452 -5.22 31.38 5.56
N PRO A 453 -4.64 32.25 4.72
CA PRO A 453 -4.44 33.64 5.08
C PRO A 453 -5.75 34.37 5.37
N THR A 454 -5.78 35.17 6.43
CA THR A 454 -6.92 36.03 6.77
C THR A 454 -6.71 37.46 6.27
N PRO A 455 -7.78 38.23 5.98
CA PRO A 455 -7.67 39.60 5.45
C PRO A 455 -6.89 40.59 6.34
N ASP A 456 -6.77 40.30 7.64
CA ASP A 456 -6.01 41.08 8.64
C ASP A 456 -4.53 40.67 8.75
N GLY A 457 -4.06 39.76 7.88
CA GLY A 457 -2.65 39.33 7.83
C GLY A 457 -2.29 38.19 8.79
N GLY A 458 -3.29 37.49 9.34
CA GLY A 458 -3.12 36.26 10.12
C GLY A 458 -3.33 34.99 9.28
N GLU A 459 -3.42 33.85 9.97
CA GLU A 459 -3.76 32.56 9.36
C GLU A 459 -4.89 31.90 10.17
N GLU A 460 -5.92 31.41 9.48
CA GLU A 460 -6.95 30.54 10.06
C GLU A 460 -6.72 29.09 9.64
N THR A 461 -6.96 28.15 10.55
CA THR A 461 -6.88 26.71 10.23
C THR A 461 -8.27 26.22 9.84
N VAL A 462 -8.44 25.76 8.60
CA VAL A 462 -9.73 25.29 8.08
C VAL A 462 -9.66 23.79 7.81
N GLU A 463 -10.78 23.09 8.02
CA GLU A 463 -10.87 21.67 7.67
C GLU A 463 -10.91 21.50 6.15
N THR A 464 -10.15 20.52 5.63
CA THR A 464 -10.08 20.23 4.19
C THR A 464 -10.06 18.74 3.91
N PHE A 465 -10.53 18.37 2.72
CA PHE A 465 -10.12 17.11 2.10
C PHE A 465 -8.76 17.27 1.44
N SER A 466 -7.91 16.25 1.61
CA SER A 466 -6.60 16.18 0.98
C SER A 466 -6.72 16.24 -0.56
N PRO A 467 -5.77 16.90 -1.27
CA PRO A 467 -5.76 16.93 -2.72
C PRO A 467 -5.44 15.56 -3.35
N ALA A 468 -5.04 14.54 -2.58
CA ALA A 468 -4.87 13.17 -3.04
C ALA A 468 -6.21 12.42 -3.20
N TRP A 469 -7.18 13.05 -3.88
CA TRP A 469 -8.54 12.54 -4.07
C TRP A 469 -8.68 11.86 -5.44
N GLN A 470 -8.89 10.54 -5.43
CA GLN A 470 -9.01 9.72 -6.64
C GLN A 470 -10.46 9.51 -7.08
N ARG A 471 -10.69 9.13 -8.35
CA ARG A 471 -12.04 8.99 -8.97
C ARG A 471 -12.94 8.00 -8.23
N GLU A 472 -12.34 7.01 -7.59
CA GLU A 472 -13.04 5.98 -6.81
C GLU A 472 -13.50 6.46 -5.44
N GLN A 473 -12.92 7.54 -4.94
CA GLN A 473 -13.20 8.07 -3.61
C GLN A 473 -14.32 9.11 -3.65
N LYS A 474 -15.16 9.09 -2.61
CA LYS A 474 -16.35 9.95 -2.51
C LYS A 474 -16.50 10.51 -1.12
N ALA A 475 -17.03 11.72 -1.04
CA ALA A 475 -17.54 12.32 0.19
C ALA A 475 -19.07 12.40 0.11
N GLU A 476 -19.76 11.89 1.12
CA GLU A 476 -21.22 11.86 1.20
C GLU A 476 -21.72 12.61 2.43
N TRP A 477 -22.69 13.51 2.24
CA TRP A 477 -23.43 14.18 3.32
C TRP A 477 -24.90 13.79 3.27
N THR A 478 -25.54 13.73 4.44
CA THR A 478 -26.99 13.55 4.53
C THR A 478 -27.61 14.85 5.00
N ILE A 479 -28.49 15.42 4.18
CA ILE A 479 -29.20 16.68 4.45
C ILE A 479 -30.67 16.33 4.66
N ASP A 480 -31.28 16.83 5.72
CA ASP A 480 -32.72 16.78 5.95
C ASP A 480 -33.28 18.18 5.68
N CYS A 481 -34.01 18.33 4.58
CA CYS A 481 -34.49 19.62 4.13
C CYS A 481 -35.97 19.79 4.54
N GLU A 482 -36.30 20.82 5.30
CA GLU A 482 -37.67 21.02 5.79
C GLU A 482 -38.66 21.35 4.67
N ASN A 483 -38.21 22.07 3.64
CA ASN A 483 -39.06 22.51 2.53
C ASN A 483 -38.40 22.16 1.19
N PRO A 484 -39.15 21.78 0.15
CA PRO A 484 -38.56 21.54 -1.16
C PRO A 484 -37.96 22.84 -1.74
N THR A 485 -36.64 22.93 -1.79
CA THR A 485 -35.91 24.15 -2.17
C THR A 485 -35.11 23.95 -3.46
N ARG A 486 -35.21 24.91 -4.39
CA ARG A 486 -34.25 25.02 -5.50
C ARG A 486 -33.01 25.72 -4.96
N CYS A 487 -31.85 25.15 -5.21
CA CYS A 487 -30.58 25.66 -4.69
C CYS A 487 -29.48 25.63 -5.74
N THR A 488 -28.52 26.53 -5.59
CA THR A 488 -27.24 26.51 -6.29
C THR A 488 -26.24 25.70 -5.46
N ILE A 489 -25.49 24.82 -6.13
CA ILE A 489 -24.37 24.11 -5.54
C ILE A 489 -23.07 24.79 -5.98
N SER A 490 -22.16 24.98 -5.03
CA SER A 490 -20.82 25.48 -5.30
C SER A 490 -19.79 24.77 -4.42
N LEU A 491 -18.55 24.74 -4.89
CA LEU A 491 -17.41 24.21 -4.14
C LEU A 491 -16.49 25.34 -3.76
N GLU A 492 -15.99 25.31 -2.53
CA GLU A 492 -14.86 26.15 -2.13
C GLU A 492 -13.60 25.28 -2.13
N LEU A 493 -12.68 25.58 -3.05
CA LEU A 493 -11.51 24.75 -3.31
C LEU A 493 -10.26 25.59 -3.58
N ALA A 494 -9.09 24.98 -3.35
CA ALA A 494 -7.79 25.48 -3.75
C ALA A 494 -7.09 24.43 -4.63
N CYS A 495 -6.53 24.84 -5.75
CA CYS A 495 -5.96 23.94 -6.73
C CYS A 495 -4.73 24.54 -7.40
N PRO A 496 -3.53 23.98 -7.17
CA PRO A 496 -2.34 24.33 -7.95
C PRO A 496 -2.57 24.17 -9.46
N GLU A 497 -1.88 24.98 -10.26
CA GLU A 497 -2.01 24.98 -11.74
C GLU A 497 -1.83 23.58 -12.33
N MET A 498 -0.89 22.81 -11.82
CA MET A 498 -0.61 21.44 -12.29
C MET A 498 -1.79 20.46 -12.10
N TYR A 499 -2.74 20.72 -11.20
CA TYR A 499 -3.91 19.86 -10.99
C TYR A 499 -5.20 20.42 -11.61
N ALA A 500 -5.13 21.63 -12.18
CA ALA A 500 -6.26 22.28 -12.83
C ALA A 500 -6.68 21.54 -14.12
N GLY A 501 -7.94 21.72 -14.53
CA GLY A 501 -8.52 21.07 -15.71
C GLY A 501 -9.14 19.69 -15.45
N GLY A 502 -9.13 19.24 -14.18
CA GLY A 502 -10.02 18.18 -13.69
C GLY A 502 -11.48 18.62 -13.68
N GLU A 503 -12.38 17.71 -13.28
CA GLU A 503 -13.81 17.99 -13.17
C GLU A 503 -14.34 17.45 -11.83
N ALA A 504 -15.07 18.29 -11.11
CA ALA A 504 -15.80 17.93 -9.91
C ALA A 504 -17.24 17.58 -10.29
N GLN A 505 -17.81 16.57 -9.63
CA GLN A 505 -19.22 16.21 -9.81
C GLN A 505 -19.93 16.11 -8.45
N VAL A 506 -21.09 16.75 -8.35
CA VAL A 506 -22.03 16.59 -7.25
C VAL A 506 -23.27 15.84 -7.74
N VAL A 507 -23.67 14.82 -6.99
CA VAL A 507 -24.85 13.98 -7.27
C VAL A 507 -25.83 14.07 -6.11
N ILE A 508 -27.10 14.36 -6.42
CA ILE A 508 -28.22 14.35 -5.46
C ILE A 508 -29.40 13.60 -6.09
N GLY A 509 -29.66 12.38 -5.62
CA GLY A 509 -30.65 11.50 -6.23
C GLY A 509 -30.31 11.20 -7.70
N LYS A 510 -31.17 11.66 -8.63
CA LYS A 510 -30.94 11.54 -10.08
C LYS A 510 -30.29 12.78 -10.70
N GLN A 511 -30.15 13.87 -9.95
CA GLN A 511 -29.58 15.13 -10.43
C GLN A 511 -28.07 15.09 -10.33
N LYS A 512 -27.41 15.66 -11.34
CA LYS A 512 -25.95 15.77 -11.41
C LYS A 512 -25.58 17.16 -11.88
N VAL A 513 -24.66 17.78 -11.17
CA VAL A 513 -24.03 19.05 -11.57
C VAL A 513 -22.52 18.84 -11.58
N SER A 514 -21.82 19.49 -12.51
CA SER A 514 -20.38 19.30 -12.68
C SER A 514 -19.73 20.61 -13.12
N ALA A 515 -18.50 20.83 -12.68
CA ALA A 515 -17.72 22.01 -13.02
C ALA A 515 -16.25 21.62 -13.21
N ALA A 516 -15.60 22.31 -14.14
CA ALA A 516 -14.15 22.23 -14.27
C ALA A 516 -13.49 22.79 -13.00
N VAL A 517 -12.39 22.18 -12.58
CA VAL A 517 -11.57 22.67 -11.47
C VAL A 517 -10.59 23.70 -12.03
N PRO A 518 -10.71 25.00 -11.66
CA PRO A 518 -9.76 26.02 -12.08
C PRO A 518 -8.46 25.92 -11.27
N SER A 519 -7.39 26.53 -11.77
CA SER A 519 -6.23 26.84 -10.94
C SER A 519 -6.56 28.00 -10.01
N THR A 520 -6.12 27.95 -8.77
CA THR A 520 -6.20 29.05 -7.81
C THR A 520 -4.79 29.50 -7.40
N ALA A 521 -4.68 30.70 -6.83
CA ALA A 521 -3.42 31.12 -6.22
C ALA A 521 -3.06 30.23 -5.01
N ASP A 522 -1.77 30.09 -4.71
CA ASP A 522 -1.29 29.24 -3.62
C ASP A 522 -1.90 29.64 -2.28
N GLY A 523 -2.54 28.68 -1.61
CA GLY A 523 -3.22 28.91 -0.33
C GLY A 523 -4.53 29.68 -0.42
N VAL A 524 -4.98 30.06 -1.62
CA VAL A 524 -6.23 30.80 -1.84
C VAL A 524 -7.34 29.84 -2.25
N PHE A 525 -8.44 29.88 -1.50
CA PHE A 525 -9.66 29.15 -1.81
C PHE A 525 -10.62 30.02 -2.63
N GLU A 526 -11.11 29.48 -3.73
CA GLU A 526 -12.06 30.13 -4.61
C GLU A 526 -13.38 29.36 -4.68
N ARG A 527 -14.48 30.09 -4.86
CA ARG A 527 -15.83 29.53 -4.99
C ARG A 527 -16.10 29.22 -6.46
N VAL A 528 -16.32 27.94 -6.76
CA VAL A 528 -16.66 27.43 -8.08
C VAL A 528 -18.13 27.04 -8.11
N GLU A 529 -18.94 27.75 -8.89
CA GLU A 529 -20.35 27.41 -9.08
C GLU A 529 -20.48 26.14 -9.94
N MET A 530 -21.24 25.15 -9.44
CA MET A 530 -21.46 23.88 -10.14
C MET A 530 -22.77 23.83 -10.92
N GLY A 531 -23.79 24.53 -10.44
CA GLY A 531 -25.12 24.59 -11.07
C GLY A 531 -26.27 24.40 -10.09
N GLU A 532 -27.48 24.38 -10.62
CA GLU A 532 -28.71 24.29 -9.84
C GLU A 532 -29.21 22.85 -9.64
N VAL A 533 -29.74 22.58 -8.45
CA VAL A 533 -30.43 21.34 -8.11
C VAL A 533 -31.69 21.64 -7.29
N LYS A 534 -32.60 20.68 -7.22
CA LYS A 534 -33.75 20.72 -6.31
C LYS A 534 -33.53 19.74 -5.16
N LEU A 535 -33.53 20.23 -3.93
CA LEU A 535 -33.61 19.38 -2.74
C LEU A 535 -35.09 19.13 -2.42
N PRO A 536 -35.56 17.86 -2.41
CA PRO A 536 -36.90 17.55 -1.92
C PRO A 536 -36.98 17.74 -0.40
N GLU A 537 -38.20 17.87 0.11
CA GLU A 537 -38.46 17.75 1.54
C GLU A 537 -37.99 16.38 2.07
N GLY A 538 -37.43 16.38 3.26
CA GLY A 538 -36.86 15.23 3.93
C GLY A 538 -35.41 14.94 3.55
N ARG A 539 -34.99 13.69 3.78
CA ARG A 539 -33.58 13.29 3.66
C ARG A 539 -33.12 13.11 2.22
N SER A 540 -32.05 13.83 1.88
CA SER A 540 -31.30 13.71 0.63
C SER A 540 -29.84 13.41 0.92
N LYS A 541 -29.24 12.57 0.07
CA LYS A 541 -27.79 12.34 0.09
C LYS A 541 -27.14 13.19 -0.99
N LEU A 542 -26.18 14.02 -0.59
CA LEU A 542 -25.30 14.75 -1.51
C LEU A 542 -23.96 14.01 -1.58
N THR A 543 -23.51 13.68 -2.79
CA THR A 543 -22.22 13.00 -3.02
C THR A 543 -21.31 13.87 -3.87
N LEU A 544 -20.11 14.18 -3.38
CA LEU A 544 -19.03 14.82 -4.13
C LEU A 544 -17.99 13.77 -4.56
N CYS A 545 -17.60 13.79 -5.83
CA CYS A 545 -16.46 13.02 -6.31
C CYS A 545 -15.78 13.70 -7.51
N PRO A 546 -14.48 13.45 -7.75
CA PRO A 546 -13.84 13.85 -8.98
C PRO A 546 -14.33 12.97 -10.14
N SER A 547 -15.00 13.57 -11.11
CA SER A 547 -15.43 12.88 -12.34
C SER A 547 -14.30 12.81 -13.37
N LYS A 548 -13.33 13.74 -13.33
CA LYS A 548 -12.11 13.73 -14.16
C LYS A 548 -10.93 14.27 -13.34
N LEU A 549 -9.77 13.65 -13.47
CA LEU A 549 -8.52 14.13 -12.88
C LEU A 549 -7.61 14.69 -13.98
N ALA A 550 -6.87 15.75 -13.68
CA ALA A 550 -5.84 16.28 -14.58
C ALA A 550 -4.58 15.42 -14.55
N ILE A 551 -4.15 15.01 -13.35
CA ILE A 551 -2.99 14.14 -13.12
C ILE A 551 -3.43 13.01 -12.19
N ALA A 552 -3.44 11.78 -12.73
CA ALA A 552 -3.68 10.45 -12.13
C ALA A 552 -4.27 10.33 -10.72
N TYR A 553 -3.66 10.92 -9.70
CA TYR A 553 -4.01 10.73 -8.28
C TYR A 553 -4.20 12.05 -7.49
N HIS A 554 -4.23 13.20 -8.16
CA HIS A 554 -4.48 14.50 -7.53
C HIS A 554 -5.70 15.22 -8.11
N PHE A 555 -6.41 15.88 -7.20
CA PHE A 555 -7.55 16.76 -7.43
C PHE A 555 -7.28 18.10 -6.70
N ALA A 556 -8.31 18.90 -6.44
CA ALA A 556 -8.22 20.08 -5.60
C ALA A 556 -8.29 19.74 -4.10
N THR A 557 -7.71 20.61 -3.28
CA THR A 557 -8.01 20.68 -1.85
C THR A 557 -9.39 21.29 -1.69
N VAL A 558 -10.34 20.54 -1.14
CA VAL A 558 -11.73 21.01 -0.98
C VAL A 558 -11.99 21.38 0.47
N ARG A 559 -12.37 22.64 0.72
CA ARG A 559 -12.75 23.13 2.06
C ARG A 559 -14.18 22.72 2.39
N ARG A 560 -15.13 23.02 1.51
CA ARG A 560 -16.56 22.77 1.75
C ARG A 560 -17.37 22.74 0.46
N VAL A 561 -18.56 22.14 0.55
CA VAL A 561 -19.64 22.31 -0.44
C VAL A 561 -20.63 23.32 0.13
N VAL A 562 -21.04 24.31 -0.65
CA VAL A 562 -22.04 25.31 -0.26
C VAL A 562 -23.31 25.08 -1.07
N VAL A 563 -24.42 24.87 -0.37
CA VAL A 563 -25.77 24.75 -0.89
C VAL A 563 -26.52 26.04 -0.57
N GLU A 564 -26.93 26.79 -1.59
CA GLU A 564 -27.55 28.12 -1.39
C GLU A 564 -28.96 28.15 -1.99
N ALA A 565 -29.95 28.53 -1.19
CA ALA A 565 -31.34 28.65 -1.63
C ALA A 565 -31.50 29.75 -2.71
N LYS A 566 -32.40 29.52 -3.67
CA LYS A 566 -32.78 30.50 -4.70
C LYS A 566 -34.12 31.17 -4.43
#